data_AF-R6CV88-F1
#
_entry.id   AF-R6CV88-F1
#
_cell.length_a   1.000
_cell.length_b   1.000
_cell.length_c   1.000
_cell.angle_alpha   90.00
_cell.angle_beta   90.00
_cell.angle_gamma   90.00
#
_symmetry.space_group_name_H-M   'P 1'
#
loop_
_entity.id
_entity.type
_entity.pdbx_description
1 polymer ?
#
loop_
_entity_poly.entity_id
_entity_poly.type
_entity_poly.pdbx_seq_one_letter_code
_entity_poly.pdbx_strand_id
1 'polypeptide(L)'
;MKYIYFFIALIILSACEDVKRGPEVIDTDAPGQVENVNVTPIPGGAKITYDLPEDIDLLYVQARYMLPNGKEVITNASRNTRTLIIEGFAEVQEYDITLTSVDISGNCSEPYFLKITPDTPPITSVFNTLKVQADFGGVNLQWDNPTEAELAVFISMKNKEGEWDLIDSYYTSQKAGNYSVRGLDDVESEFSVQLRDKWNNYSNIRTDILTPMYEAKIDAQDIVFLEHAFTSNVPTGDMGRLYMMCDNRFEDNVTNNSIVPWHISFAIDKQPIKLSRIVFWQYSWPFNNYGHYYSGGNGSLYEVYGTADETPTVDMSGWKLLATCPIVKPSGLPNNIGRENMTEEDFDLAHNKGHEFIFPLDAPAVRYIRIRSLESFGTSLGTFSEVQIFGSPSKK
;
A
#
# COMPACT_ATOMS: atom_id res chain seq x y z
N MET A 1 64.52 31.20 -13.89
CA MET A 1 63.36 30.39 -13.41
C MET A 1 62.88 30.78 -12.01
N LYS A 2 63.74 31.07 -11.02
CA LYS A 2 63.32 31.45 -9.65
C LYS A 2 62.44 32.71 -9.54
N TYR A 3 62.65 33.71 -10.40
CA TYR A 3 61.88 34.97 -10.39
C TYR A 3 60.52 34.88 -11.10
N ILE A 4 60.33 33.90 -12.01
CA ILE A 4 59.04 33.67 -12.69
C ILE A 4 58.03 33.05 -11.73
N TYR A 5 58.46 32.13 -10.86
CA TYR A 5 57.60 31.55 -9.84
C TYR A 5 57.20 32.57 -8.76
N PHE A 6 58.06 33.56 -8.46
CA PHE A 6 57.74 34.64 -7.52
C PHE A 6 56.70 35.62 -8.10
N PHE A 7 56.78 35.91 -9.41
CA PHE A 7 55.80 36.77 -10.09
C PHE A 7 54.45 36.09 -10.31
N ILE A 8 54.43 34.76 -10.52
CA ILE A 8 53.19 33.98 -10.62
C ILE A 8 52.52 33.80 -9.25
N ALA A 9 53.29 33.69 -8.16
CA ALA A 9 52.73 33.63 -6.80
C ALA A 9 52.08 34.96 -6.35
N LEU A 10 52.50 36.10 -6.90
CA LEU A 10 51.95 37.41 -6.54
C LEU A 10 50.59 37.71 -7.21
N ILE A 11 50.26 37.03 -8.31
CA ILE A 11 49.01 37.23 -9.07
C ILE A 11 47.84 36.40 -8.48
N ILE A 12 48.14 35.41 -7.64
CA ILE A 12 47.12 34.52 -7.03
C ILE A 12 46.51 35.15 -5.76
N LEU A 13 47.09 36.24 -5.23
CA LEU A 13 46.60 36.92 -4.03
C LEU A 13 45.64 38.09 -4.30
N SER A 14 45.30 38.38 -5.56
CA SER A 14 44.46 39.51 -5.95
C SER A 14 43.13 39.12 -6.61
N ALA A 15 42.67 37.87 -6.45
CA ALA A 15 41.43 37.39 -7.05
C ALA A 15 40.50 36.76 -6.01
N CYS A 16 39.80 37.59 -5.23
CA CYS A 16 38.38 37.44 -4.88
C CYS A 16 38.03 38.59 -3.93
N GLU A 17 37.50 39.69 -4.45
CA GLU A 17 36.52 40.44 -3.64
C GLU A 17 35.20 39.69 -3.81
N ASP A 18 34.63 39.22 -2.70
CA ASP A 18 33.27 38.72 -2.68
C ASP A 18 32.35 39.84 -3.15
N VAL A 19 31.89 39.75 -4.40
CA VAL A 19 30.86 40.65 -4.94
C VAL A 19 29.63 40.44 -4.07
N LYS A 20 29.37 41.37 -3.15
CA LYS A 20 28.16 41.38 -2.32
C LYS A 20 26.96 41.41 -3.26
N ARG A 21 26.32 40.26 -3.44
CA ARG A 21 25.01 40.15 -4.09
C ARG A 21 23.97 40.60 -3.07
N GLY A 22 23.61 41.87 -3.14
CA GLY A 22 22.47 42.46 -2.43
C GLY A 22 21.64 43.29 -3.41
N PRO A 23 20.48 43.80 -2.99
CA PRO A 23 19.72 44.77 -3.78
C PRO A 23 20.61 45.95 -4.19
N GLU A 24 20.49 46.42 -5.44
CA GLU A 24 21.23 47.60 -5.91
C GLU A 24 20.70 48.91 -5.28
N VAL A 25 19.48 48.88 -4.75
CA VAL A 25 18.83 49.97 -4.01
C VAL A 25 18.47 49.40 -2.64
N ILE A 26 19.08 49.95 -1.60
CA ILE A 26 18.78 49.65 -0.20
C ILE A 26 18.22 50.95 0.36
N ASP A 27 16.98 50.91 0.84
CA ASP A 27 16.44 51.95 1.70
C ASP A 27 16.33 51.44 3.14
N THR A 28 15.96 52.35 4.04
CA THR A 28 15.82 52.09 5.48
C THR A 28 14.36 52.09 5.93
N ASP A 29 13.42 52.21 5.00
CA ASP A 29 12.02 52.43 5.30
C ASP A 29 11.33 51.07 5.41
N ALA A 30 10.90 50.72 6.62
CA ALA A 30 10.23 49.44 6.83
C ALA A 30 8.81 49.43 6.24
N PRO A 31 8.37 48.29 5.67
CA PRO A 31 6.99 48.15 5.20
C PRO A 31 5.99 48.20 6.36
N GLY A 32 4.74 48.52 6.03
CA GLY A 32 3.63 48.46 6.97
C GLY A 32 3.29 47.02 7.41
N GLN A 33 2.49 46.90 8.46
CA GLN A 33 1.89 45.62 8.85
C GLN A 33 0.86 45.16 7.81
N VAL A 34 0.55 43.87 7.81
CA VAL A 34 -0.62 43.36 7.09
C VAL A 34 -1.91 43.81 7.76
N GLU A 35 -2.97 44.02 6.97
CA GLU A 35 -4.29 44.44 7.44
C GLU A 35 -5.37 43.39 7.14
N ASN A 36 -6.57 43.55 7.73
CA ASN A 36 -7.74 42.71 7.47
C ASN A 36 -7.48 41.19 7.57
N VAL A 37 -6.67 40.80 8.56
CA VAL A 37 -6.27 39.41 8.76
C VAL A 37 -7.47 38.54 9.11
N ASN A 38 -7.69 37.48 8.35
CA ASN A 38 -8.73 36.47 8.55
C ASN A 38 -8.08 35.07 8.59
N VAL A 39 -8.55 34.24 9.51
CA VAL A 39 -8.04 32.88 9.77
C VAL A 39 -9.15 31.89 9.51
N THR A 40 -8.90 30.94 8.61
CA THR A 40 -9.74 29.76 8.37
C THR A 40 -8.99 28.52 8.87
N PRO A 41 -9.48 27.82 9.91
CA PRO A 41 -8.88 26.56 10.36
C PRO A 41 -8.85 25.50 9.25
N ILE A 42 -7.80 24.68 9.26
CA ILE A 42 -7.67 23.48 8.42
C ILE A 42 -7.07 22.35 9.29
N PRO A 43 -7.13 21.07 8.86
CA PRO A 43 -6.55 19.96 9.64
C PRO A 43 -5.07 20.18 9.99
N GLY A 44 -4.77 20.33 11.29
CA GLY A 44 -3.39 20.54 11.77
C GLY A 44 -2.76 21.88 11.36
N GLY A 45 -3.57 22.86 10.97
CA GLY A 45 -3.10 24.12 10.41
C GLY A 45 -4.13 25.23 10.37
N ALA A 46 -3.77 26.31 9.69
CA ALA A 46 -4.70 27.37 9.33
C ALA A 46 -4.33 28.00 7.98
N LYS A 47 -5.35 28.43 7.24
CA LYS A 47 -5.22 29.32 6.10
C LYS A 47 -5.45 30.76 6.58
N ILE A 48 -4.44 31.60 6.43
CA ILE A 48 -4.46 33.00 6.85
C ILE A 48 -4.54 33.86 5.58
N THR A 49 -5.52 34.74 5.50
CA THR A 49 -5.67 35.73 4.42
C THR A 49 -5.57 37.14 4.96
N TYR A 50 -5.05 38.07 4.16
CA TYR A 50 -4.76 39.43 4.62
C TYR A 50 -4.62 40.39 3.44
N ASP A 51 -4.69 41.68 3.72
CA ASP A 51 -4.32 42.76 2.80
C ASP A 51 -2.85 43.14 2.99
N LEU A 52 -2.19 43.46 1.88
CA LEU A 52 -0.77 43.82 1.85
C LEU A 52 -0.59 45.30 2.21
N PRO A 53 0.49 45.67 2.92
CA PRO A 53 0.82 47.07 3.14
C PRO A 53 1.10 47.77 1.80
N GLU A 54 0.81 49.08 1.76
CA GLU A 54 1.16 49.94 0.63
C GLU A 54 2.66 50.22 0.65
N ASP A 55 3.41 49.36 -0.04
CA ASP A 55 4.85 49.43 -0.12
C ASP A 55 5.31 48.96 -1.51
N ILE A 56 6.20 49.73 -2.15
CA ILE A 56 6.58 49.51 -3.54
C ILE A 56 7.64 48.41 -3.69
N ASP A 57 8.45 48.16 -2.68
CA ASP A 57 9.53 47.19 -2.66
C ASP A 57 9.29 46.04 -1.68
N LEU A 58 8.06 45.89 -1.15
CA LEU A 58 7.61 44.70 -0.44
C LEU A 58 7.96 43.42 -1.21
N LEU A 59 8.58 42.48 -0.52
CA LEU A 59 9.05 41.21 -1.09
C LEU A 59 8.13 40.05 -0.69
N TYR A 60 7.90 39.86 0.60
CA TYR A 60 7.04 38.80 1.13
C TYR A 60 6.42 39.15 2.48
N VAL A 61 5.37 38.41 2.85
CA VAL A 61 4.87 38.31 4.22
C VAL A 61 5.32 36.98 4.80
N GLN A 62 5.87 37.02 6.01
CA GLN A 62 6.38 35.88 6.75
C GLN A 62 5.44 35.54 7.90
N ALA A 63 5.10 34.27 8.06
CA ALA A 63 4.57 33.70 9.28
C ALA A 63 5.68 32.97 10.04
N ARG A 64 5.76 33.22 11.34
CA ARG A 64 6.64 32.52 12.28
C ARG A 64 5.83 31.90 13.41
N TYR A 65 6.08 30.63 13.70
CA TYR A 65 5.37 29.88 14.74
C TYR A 65 6.21 28.71 15.26
N MET A 66 5.84 28.20 16.42
CA MET A 66 6.50 27.08 17.07
C MET A 66 5.66 25.82 16.93
N LEU A 67 6.30 24.73 16.48
CA LEU A 67 5.69 23.40 16.53
C LEU A 67 5.72 22.82 17.95
N PRO A 68 4.87 21.82 18.26
CA PRO A 68 4.86 21.16 19.58
C PRO A 68 6.22 20.58 20.00
N ASN A 69 7.06 20.18 19.04
CA ASN A 69 8.41 19.68 19.28
C ASN A 69 9.46 20.78 19.57
N GLY A 70 9.04 22.05 19.66
CA GLY A 70 9.92 23.19 19.91
C GLY A 70 10.69 23.67 18.68
N LYS A 71 10.41 23.17 17.48
CA LYS A 71 11.00 23.66 16.24
C LYS A 71 10.28 24.93 15.78
N GLU A 72 11.05 25.99 15.55
CA GLU A 72 10.55 27.20 14.86
C GLU A 72 10.33 26.90 13.38
N VAL A 73 9.17 27.30 12.87
CA VAL A 73 8.83 27.21 11.46
C VAL A 73 8.60 28.60 10.91
N ILE A 74 9.17 28.84 9.73
CA ILE A 74 9.02 30.05 8.96
C ILE A 74 8.34 29.69 7.65
N THR A 75 7.25 30.39 7.33
CA THR A 75 6.53 30.24 6.06
C THR A 75 6.38 31.60 5.41
N ASN A 76 6.78 31.71 4.15
CA ASN A 76 6.74 32.97 3.40
C ASN A 76 5.71 32.90 2.28
N ALA A 77 5.02 34.02 2.07
CA ALA A 77 4.13 34.27 0.95
C ALA A 77 4.64 35.50 0.21
N SER A 78 4.99 35.33 -1.07
CA SER A 78 5.43 36.44 -1.92
C SER A 78 4.38 37.56 -1.95
N ARG A 79 4.78 38.80 -2.25
CA ARG A 79 3.86 39.92 -2.50
C ARG A 79 2.74 39.64 -3.51
N ASN A 80 2.90 38.65 -4.39
CA ASN A 80 1.87 38.30 -5.37
C ASN A 80 0.71 37.51 -4.76
N THR A 81 0.83 37.03 -3.52
CA THR A 81 -0.19 36.26 -2.81
C THR A 81 -0.65 36.99 -1.54
N ARG A 82 -1.92 36.76 -1.18
CA ARG A 82 -2.60 37.36 -0.01
C ARG A 82 -3.00 36.28 0.98
N THR A 83 -2.23 35.19 1.00
CA THR A 83 -2.58 33.96 1.70
C THR A 83 -1.31 33.25 2.15
N LEU A 84 -1.32 32.84 3.42
CA LEU A 84 -0.35 31.94 4.04
C LEU A 84 -1.07 30.67 4.50
N ILE A 85 -0.43 29.53 4.33
CA ILE A 85 -0.89 28.27 4.90
C ILE A 85 0.16 27.85 5.93
N ILE A 86 -0.26 27.69 7.18
CA ILE A 86 0.58 27.19 8.27
C ILE A 86 0.08 25.80 8.67
N GLU A 87 1.00 24.87 8.94
CA GLU A 87 0.69 23.46 9.17
C GLU A 87 1.67 22.83 10.18
N GLY A 88 1.34 21.63 10.65
CA GLY A 88 2.20 20.82 11.51
C GLY A 88 1.82 20.84 12.98
N PHE A 89 0.67 21.41 13.33
CA PHE A 89 0.15 21.36 14.69
C PHE A 89 -0.43 19.97 15.01
N ALA A 90 -0.07 19.43 16.18
CA ALA A 90 -0.44 18.09 16.62
C ALA A 90 -1.76 18.03 17.42
N GLU A 91 -2.25 19.17 17.89
CA GLU A 91 -3.39 19.24 18.80
C GLU A 91 -4.36 20.37 18.42
N VAL A 92 -5.62 20.23 18.82
CA VAL A 92 -6.65 21.27 18.67
C VAL A 92 -6.56 22.19 19.88
N GLN A 93 -5.61 23.12 19.83
CA GLN A 93 -5.42 24.15 20.85
C GLN A 93 -5.03 25.48 20.21
N GLU A 94 -4.90 26.52 21.04
CA GLU A 94 -4.46 27.83 20.58
C GLU A 94 -2.94 27.87 20.35
N TYR A 95 -2.52 28.43 19.23
CA TYR A 95 -1.12 28.66 18.88
C TYR A 95 -0.88 30.13 18.53
N ASP A 96 0.24 30.66 19.01
CA ASP A 96 0.69 32.01 18.71
C ASP A 96 1.46 32.05 17.39
N ILE A 97 1.03 32.92 16.49
CA ILE A 97 1.63 33.14 15.17
C ILE A 97 2.04 34.62 15.08
N THR A 98 3.24 34.86 14.56
CA THR A 98 3.70 36.22 14.25
C THR A 98 3.75 36.41 12.74
N LEU A 99 3.08 37.44 12.24
CA LEU A 99 3.19 37.87 10.85
C LEU A 99 4.10 39.10 10.74
N THR A 100 4.95 39.13 9.72
CA THR A 100 5.88 40.23 9.45
C THR A 100 5.98 40.47 7.95
N SER A 101 5.82 41.71 7.51
CA SER A 101 6.10 42.11 6.13
C SER A 101 7.59 42.38 5.97
N VAL A 102 8.19 41.91 4.89
CA VAL A 102 9.62 42.10 4.60
C VAL A 102 9.78 42.63 3.18
N ASP A 103 10.56 43.69 3.03
CA ASP A 103 10.87 44.31 1.74
C ASP A 103 12.11 43.68 1.06
N ILE A 104 12.49 44.22 -0.11
CA ILE A 104 13.67 43.77 -0.86
C ILE A 104 14.97 44.13 -0.12
N SER A 105 14.99 45.26 0.59
CA SER A 105 16.12 45.79 1.37
C SER A 105 16.40 44.98 2.66
N GLY A 106 15.45 44.15 3.09
CA GLY A 106 15.48 43.36 4.31
C GLY A 106 14.90 44.07 5.53
N ASN A 107 14.25 45.23 5.38
CA ASN A 107 13.56 45.87 6.49
C ASN A 107 12.27 45.10 6.80
N CYS A 108 11.94 45.03 8.09
CA CYS A 108 10.80 44.28 8.60
C CYS A 108 9.79 45.23 9.22
N SER A 109 8.51 45.01 8.97
CA SER A 109 7.44 45.71 9.68
C SER A 109 7.47 45.39 11.18
N GLU A 110 6.75 46.19 11.97
CA GLU A 110 6.35 45.75 13.32
C GLU A 110 5.57 44.41 13.24
N PRO A 111 5.70 43.52 14.24
CA PRO A 111 5.04 42.21 14.22
C PRO A 111 3.53 42.31 14.44
N TYR A 112 2.76 41.61 13.62
CA TYR A 112 1.33 41.39 13.85
C TYR A 112 1.14 40.04 14.54
N PHE A 113 0.71 40.08 15.81
CA PHE A 113 0.46 38.87 16.60
C PHE A 113 -0.97 38.38 16.41
N LEU A 114 -1.13 37.08 16.15
CA LEU A 114 -2.44 36.45 16.07
C LEU A 114 -2.41 35.07 16.72
N LYS A 115 -3.59 34.63 17.12
CA LYS A 115 -3.83 33.31 17.71
C LYS A 115 -4.69 32.49 16.75
N ILE A 116 -4.33 31.23 16.54
CA ILE A 116 -5.08 30.29 15.71
C ILE A 116 -5.41 29.03 16.50
N THR A 117 -6.53 28.39 16.16
CA THR A 117 -6.86 27.04 16.60
C THR A 117 -7.11 26.20 15.36
N PRO A 118 -6.32 25.14 15.10
CA PRO A 118 -6.46 24.33 13.90
C PRO A 118 -7.65 23.35 14.03
N ASP A 119 -8.09 22.79 12.90
CA ASP A 119 -8.97 21.62 12.95
C ASP A 119 -8.17 20.38 13.39
N THR A 120 -8.89 19.29 13.67
CA THR A 120 -8.28 18.02 14.09
C THR A 120 -7.18 17.59 13.12
N PRO A 121 -5.94 17.41 13.59
CA PRO A 121 -4.82 17.05 12.72
C PRO A 121 -5.02 15.70 12.04
N PRO A 122 -4.51 15.53 10.80
CA PRO A 122 -4.65 14.28 10.06
C PRO A 122 -4.24 13.06 10.87
N ILE A 123 -3.06 13.08 11.50
CA ILE A 123 -2.53 11.98 12.31
C ILE A 123 -3.53 11.47 13.37
N THR A 124 -4.25 12.38 14.03
CA THR A 124 -5.26 12.07 15.04
C THR A 124 -6.53 11.51 14.40
N SER A 125 -7.00 12.14 13.32
CA SER A 125 -8.20 11.68 12.62
C SER A 125 -8.02 10.28 12.01
N VAL A 126 -6.85 10.00 11.41
CA VAL A 126 -6.49 8.68 10.88
C VAL A 126 -6.40 7.67 12.01
N PHE A 127 -5.70 7.98 13.09
CA PHE A 127 -5.57 7.10 14.26
C PHE A 127 -6.93 6.66 14.81
N ASN A 128 -7.91 7.57 14.88
CA ASN A 128 -9.25 7.26 15.38
C ASN A 128 -10.02 6.25 14.50
N THR A 129 -9.63 6.10 13.22
CA THR A 129 -10.21 5.10 12.30
C THR A 129 -9.44 3.79 12.26
N LEU A 130 -8.24 3.74 12.87
CA LEU A 130 -7.35 2.59 12.82
C LEU A 130 -8.01 1.36 13.44
N LYS A 131 -8.17 0.32 12.63
CA LYS A 131 -8.57 -1.03 13.04
C LYS A 131 -7.38 -1.95 12.90
N VAL A 132 -7.16 -2.77 13.92
CA VAL A 132 -6.14 -3.82 13.93
C VAL A 132 -6.87 -5.13 14.21
N GLN A 133 -6.62 -6.14 13.39
CA GLN A 133 -7.22 -7.46 13.52
C GLN A 133 -6.21 -8.56 13.19
N ALA A 134 -6.45 -9.76 13.68
CA ALA A 134 -5.64 -10.93 13.32
C ALA A 134 -5.73 -11.22 11.81
N ASP A 135 -4.61 -11.61 11.22
CA ASP A 135 -4.48 -12.05 9.84
C ASP A 135 -3.63 -13.34 9.80
N PHE A 136 -3.62 -14.00 8.65
CA PHE A 136 -2.78 -15.15 8.35
C PHE A 136 -1.30 -14.81 8.47
N GLY A 137 -0.64 -15.46 9.44
CA GLY A 137 0.75 -15.23 9.76
C GLY A 137 1.02 -13.83 10.31
N GLY A 138 0.02 -13.08 10.80
CA GLY A 138 0.27 -11.84 11.53
C GLY A 138 -0.98 -11.00 11.80
N VAL A 139 -0.93 -9.70 11.45
CA VAL A 139 -2.00 -8.73 11.73
C VAL A 139 -2.30 -7.87 10.51
N ASN A 140 -3.56 -7.48 10.35
CA ASN A 140 -4.03 -6.56 9.33
C ASN A 140 -4.46 -5.24 9.95
N LEU A 141 -4.02 -4.14 9.35
CA LEU A 141 -4.29 -2.76 9.73
C LEU A 141 -5.13 -2.09 8.65
N GLN A 142 -6.20 -1.40 9.04
CA GLN A 142 -7.05 -0.62 8.15
C GLN A 142 -7.32 0.76 8.72
N TRP A 143 -7.31 1.79 7.87
CA TRP A 143 -7.55 3.18 8.27
C TRP A 143 -8.06 4.03 7.11
N ASP A 144 -8.67 5.18 7.42
CA ASP A 144 -9.08 6.19 6.45
C ASP A 144 -8.21 7.45 6.62
N ASN A 145 -7.66 7.96 5.51
CA ASN A 145 -6.80 9.15 5.44
C ASN A 145 -7.29 10.11 4.34
N PRO A 146 -8.45 10.76 4.53
CA PRO A 146 -9.09 11.57 3.49
C PRO A 146 -8.25 12.77 3.03
N THR A 147 -7.31 13.24 3.87
CA THR A 147 -6.41 14.36 3.56
C THR A 147 -5.15 13.93 2.82
N GLU A 148 -4.95 12.63 2.58
CA GLU A 148 -3.74 12.07 1.95
C GLU A 148 -2.45 12.50 2.68
N ALA A 149 -2.54 12.63 4.01
CA ALA A 149 -1.40 13.02 4.83
C ALA A 149 -0.30 11.97 4.75
N GLU A 150 0.95 12.41 4.66
CA GLU A 150 2.12 11.54 4.71
C GLU A 150 2.33 11.03 6.14
N LEU A 151 2.17 9.72 6.33
CA LEU A 151 2.23 9.05 7.62
C LEU A 151 3.20 7.88 7.59
N ALA A 152 3.92 7.70 8.70
CA ALA A 152 4.60 6.47 9.05
C ALA A 152 3.76 5.71 10.09
N VAL A 153 3.52 4.43 9.84
CA VAL A 153 2.85 3.49 10.75
C VAL A 153 3.92 2.60 11.35
N PHE A 154 4.09 2.64 12.67
CA PHE A 154 5.00 1.76 13.40
C PHE A 154 4.19 0.66 14.05
N ILE A 155 4.55 -0.60 13.77
CA ILE A 155 3.90 -1.78 14.33
C ILE A 155 4.94 -2.51 15.18
N SER A 156 4.65 -2.66 16.47
CA SER A 156 5.50 -3.37 17.41
C SER A 156 4.76 -4.54 18.03
N MET A 157 5.51 -5.57 18.43
CA MET A 157 5.01 -6.73 19.15
C MET A 157 5.79 -6.86 20.46
N LYS A 158 5.10 -7.22 21.53
CA LYS A 158 5.74 -7.39 22.83
C LYS A 158 6.45 -8.73 22.92
N ASN A 159 7.71 -8.71 23.31
CA ASN A 159 8.51 -9.92 23.47
C ASN A 159 8.32 -10.57 24.87
N LYS A 160 9.03 -11.67 25.10
CA LYS A 160 8.91 -12.47 26.34
C LYS A 160 9.43 -11.73 27.57
N GLU A 161 10.33 -10.78 27.37
CA GLU A 161 10.90 -9.90 28.38
C GLU A 161 9.96 -8.73 28.73
N GLY A 162 8.87 -8.55 27.95
CA GLY A 162 7.88 -7.50 28.13
C GLY A 162 8.23 -6.18 27.42
N GLU A 163 9.26 -6.19 26.58
CA GLU A 163 9.70 -5.04 25.78
C GLU A 163 9.00 -5.02 24.41
N TRP A 164 8.88 -3.83 23.81
CA TRP A 164 8.25 -3.64 22.51
C TRP A 164 9.30 -3.72 21.40
N ASP A 165 9.26 -4.79 20.61
CA ASP A 165 10.09 -4.93 19.41
C ASP A 165 9.35 -4.37 18.19
N LEU A 166 9.99 -3.46 17.45
CA LEU A 166 9.46 -2.97 16.18
C LEU A 166 9.52 -4.11 15.15
N ILE A 167 8.36 -4.63 14.76
CA ILE A 167 8.26 -5.73 13.81
C ILE A 167 8.09 -5.23 12.37
N ASP A 168 7.50 -4.05 12.17
CA ASP A 168 7.37 -3.45 10.84
C ASP A 168 7.16 -1.94 10.88
N SER A 169 7.50 -1.27 9.78
CA SER A 169 7.22 0.15 9.55
C SER A 169 6.72 0.37 8.12
N TYR A 170 5.58 1.04 8.00
CA TYR A 170 4.93 1.29 6.71
C TYR A 170 4.74 2.79 6.47
N TYR A 171 5.08 3.26 5.27
CA TYR A 171 4.98 4.68 4.89
C TYR A 171 3.92 4.86 3.82
N THR A 172 2.99 5.80 4.02
CA THR A 172 1.83 5.95 3.15
C THR A 172 1.25 7.36 3.13
N SER A 173 0.59 7.69 2.01
CA SER A 173 -0.29 8.85 1.83
C SER A 173 -1.62 8.44 1.20
N GLN A 174 -1.92 7.13 1.12
CA GLN A 174 -3.13 6.62 0.48
C GLN A 174 -4.39 7.10 1.21
N LYS A 175 -5.46 7.41 0.46
CA LYS A 175 -6.75 7.84 1.02
C LYS A 175 -7.42 6.83 1.95
N ALA A 176 -7.21 5.55 1.69
CA ALA A 176 -7.64 4.44 2.53
C ALA A 176 -6.50 3.43 2.57
N GLY A 177 -6.17 2.97 3.77
CA GLY A 177 -5.09 2.02 3.98
C GLY A 177 -5.60 0.63 4.32
N ASN A 178 -4.91 -0.37 3.78
CA ASN A 178 -5.07 -1.77 4.13
C ASN A 178 -3.68 -2.43 4.04
N TYR A 179 -3.11 -2.79 5.18
CA TYR A 179 -1.74 -3.29 5.27
C TYR A 179 -1.64 -4.48 6.21
N SER A 180 -0.95 -5.54 5.79
CA SER A 180 -0.77 -6.75 6.59
C SER A 180 0.70 -6.96 6.93
N VAL A 181 0.97 -7.21 8.21
CA VAL A 181 2.25 -7.74 8.69
C VAL A 181 2.16 -9.26 8.69
N ARG A 182 3.17 -9.94 8.15
CA ARG A 182 3.23 -11.40 8.00
C ARG A 182 4.50 -11.98 8.64
N GLY A 183 4.57 -13.31 8.75
CA GLY A 183 5.75 -14.03 9.28
C GLY A 183 5.74 -14.20 10.80
N LEU A 184 4.60 -13.99 11.46
CA LEU A 184 4.39 -14.19 12.89
C LEU A 184 3.76 -15.56 13.16
N ASP A 185 4.09 -16.11 14.32
CA ASP A 185 3.52 -17.37 14.81
C ASP A 185 2.05 -17.19 15.24
N ASP A 186 1.27 -18.27 15.23
CA ASP A 186 -0.13 -18.30 15.64
C ASP A 186 -0.31 -18.36 17.18
N VAL A 187 0.34 -17.43 17.87
CA VAL A 187 0.38 -17.33 19.34
C VAL A 187 -0.20 -16.00 19.78
N GLU A 188 -1.02 -16.02 20.83
CA GLU A 188 -1.56 -14.81 21.45
C GLU A 188 -0.42 -13.85 21.83
N SER A 189 -0.44 -12.66 21.24
CA SER A 189 0.62 -11.66 21.34
C SER A 189 0.03 -10.27 21.53
N GLU A 190 0.76 -9.40 22.22
CA GLU A 190 0.39 -7.99 22.40
C GLU A 190 1.01 -7.15 21.29
N PHE A 191 0.19 -6.42 20.54
CA PHE A 191 0.62 -5.56 19.45
C PHE A 191 0.42 -4.09 19.83
N SER A 192 1.32 -3.22 19.40
CA SER A 192 1.12 -1.79 19.46
C SER A 192 1.30 -1.13 18.11
N VAL A 193 0.47 -0.13 17.85
CA VAL A 193 0.52 0.68 16.63
C VAL A 193 0.58 2.15 17.00
N GLN A 194 1.52 2.87 16.40
CA GLN A 194 1.65 4.32 16.53
C GLN A 194 1.87 4.96 15.15
N LEU A 195 1.21 6.08 14.92
CA LEU A 195 1.39 6.88 13.72
C LEU A 195 2.37 8.02 14.00
N ARG A 196 3.09 8.44 12.96
CA ARG A 196 3.90 9.66 12.94
C ARG A 196 3.73 10.41 11.63
N ASP A 197 3.60 11.72 11.69
CA ASP A 197 3.54 12.57 10.50
C ASP A 197 4.93 13.09 10.07
N LYS A 198 4.98 13.85 8.96
CA LYS A 198 6.21 14.46 8.45
C LYS A 198 6.82 15.55 9.34
N TRP A 199 6.07 16.06 10.32
CA TRP A 199 6.52 17.07 11.28
C TRP A 199 7.07 16.44 12.58
N ASN A 200 7.13 15.10 12.65
CA ASN A 200 7.47 14.32 13.85
C ASN A 200 6.46 14.50 15.00
N ASN A 201 5.20 14.76 14.69
CA ASN A 201 4.12 14.56 15.65
C ASN A 201 3.76 13.08 15.68
N TYR A 202 3.34 12.60 16.85
CA TYR A 202 2.97 11.21 17.07
C TYR A 202 1.52 11.11 17.53
N SER A 203 0.82 10.06 17.08
CA SER A 203 -0.48 9.73 17.66
C SER A 203 -0.32 9.15 19.06
N ASN A 204 -1.46 8.97 19.72
CA ASN A 204 -1.57 7.98 20.80
C ASN A 204 -1.13 6.60 20.31
N ILE A 205 -0.83 5.71 21.25
CA ILE A 205 -0.50 4.31 20.97
C ILE A 205 -1.78 3.49 21.10
N ARG A 206 -2.08 2.69 20.08
CA ARG A 206 -3.12 1.67 20.14
C ARG A 206 -2.47 0.35 20.51
N THR A 207 -3.05 -0.36 21.48
CA THR A 207 -2.58 -1.68 21.89
C THR A 207 -3.72 -2.69 21.81
N ASP A 208 -3.49 -3.82 21.17
CA ASP A 208 -4.45 -4.91 21.04
C ASP A 208 -3.75 -6.25 21.35
N ILE A 209 -4.45 -7.17 22.03
CA ILE A 209 -4.00 -8.55 22.20
C ILE A 209 -4.68 -9.37 21.11
N LEU A 210 -3.89 -9.96 20.22
CA LEU A 210 -4.38 -10.70 19.05
C LEU A 210 -3.63 -12.02 18.93
N THR A 211 -4.31 -13.03 18.39
CA THR A 211 -3.69 -14.30 17.98
C THR A 211 -3.69 -14.35 16.46
N PRO A 212 -2.54 -14.17 15.80
CA PRO A 212 -2.42 -14.39 14.36
C PRO A 212 -3.00 -15.73 13.94
N MET A 213 -3.55 -15.78 12.73
CA MET A 213 -4.10 -17.01 12.21
C MET A 213 -2.97 -17.88 11.63
N TYR A 214 -2.96 -19.15 12.00
CA TYR A 214 -2.09 -20.13 11.35
C TYR A 214 -2.34 -20.17 9.85
N GLU A 215 -1.27 -20.14 9.05
CA GLU A 215 -1.32 -20.29 7.60
C GLU A 215 -0.45 -21.48 7.16
N ALA A 216 -1.02 -22.37 6.34
CA ALA A 216 -0.28 -23.42 5.66
C ALA A 216 -0.87 -23.73 4.29
N LYS A 217 -0.04 -24.29 3.40
CA LYS A 217 -0.51 -24.94 2.17
C LYS A 217 -1.33 -26.16 2.57
N ILE A 218 -2.52 -26.30 2.01
CA ILE A 218 -3.35 -27.50 2.16
C ILE A 218 -2.64 -28.67 1.49
N ASP A 219 -2.47 -29.77 2.20
CA ASP A 219 -1.81 -30.97 1.67
C ASP A 219 -2.66 -31.60 0.57
N ALA A 220 -2.03 -32.08 -0.50
CA ALA A 220 -2.71 -32.75 -1.59
C ALA A 220 -3.53 -33.97 -1.12
N GLN A 221 -3.10 -34.63 -0.03
CA GLN A 221 -3.82 -35.75 0.57
C GLN A 221 -5.14 -35.35 1.23
N ASP A 222 -5.28 -34.09 1.64
CA ASP A 222 -6.51 -33.56 2.25
C ASP A 222 -7.51 -33.08 1.19
N ILE A 223 -7.08 -33.03 -0.08
CA ILE A 223 -7.94 -32.71 -1.22
C ILE A 223 -8.67 -33.97 -1.70
N VAL A 224 -9.97 -34.01 -1.46
CA VAL A 224 -10.82 -35.15 -1.79
C VAL A 224 -11.88 -34.73 -2.81
N PHE A 225 -11.77 -35.25 -4.04
CA PHE A 225 -12.76 -34.99 -5.09
C PHE A 225 -14.13 -35.56 -4.72
N LEU A 226 -15.16 -34.79 -5.05
CA LEU A 226 -16.54 -35.21 -4.90
C LEU A 226 -16.96 -36.14 -6.03
N GLU A 227 -18.18 -36.67 -5.94
CA GLU A 227 -18.76 -37.53 -6.97
C GLU A 227 -18.81 -36.85 -8.35
N HIS A 228 -18.91 -37.66 -9.41
CA HIS A 228 -18.90 -37.20 -10.81
C HIS A 228 -19.85 -36.03 -11.10
N ALA A 229 -20.99 -35.93 -10.40
CA ALA A 229 -21.93 -34.82 -10.57
C ALA A 229 -21.28 -33.43 -10.37
N PHE A 230 -20.27 -33.33 -9.51
CA PHE A 230 -19.55 -32.10 -9.15
C PHE A 230 -18.42 -31.69 -10.12
N THR A 231 -18.21 -32.49 -11.15
CA THR A 231 -17.25 -32.26 -12.25
C THR A 231 -17.91 -32.56 -13.61
N SER A 232 -19.24 -32.50 -13.68
CA SER A 232 -20.02 -33.08 -14.79
C SER A 232 -19.84 -32.39 -16.15
N ASN A 233 -19.27 -31.18 -16.17
CA ASN A 233 -18.91 -30.47 -17.40
C ASN A 233 -17.40 -30.52 -17.72
N VAL A 234 -16.64 -31.37 -17.03
CA VAL A 234 -15.28 -31.77 -17.39
C VAL A 234 -15.33 -33.13 -18.11
N PRO A 235 -14.72 -33.29 -19.30
CA PRO A 235 -14.72 -34.57 -20.02
C PRO A 235 -14.07 -35.68 -19.19
N THR A 236 -14.55 -36.92 -19.32
CA THR A 236 -14.04 -38.08 -18.56
C THR A 236 -12.51 -38.27 -18.67
N GLY A 237 -11.91 -37.91 -19.82
CA GLY A 237 -10.47 -38.00 -20.02
C GLY A 237 -9.65 -37.03 -19.15
N ASP A 238 -10.23 -35.90 -18.74
CA ASP A 238 -9.60 -34.91 -17.86
C ASP A 238 -9.95 -35.17 -16.39
N MET A 239 -11.08 -35.83 -16.09
CA MET A 239 -11.42 -36.24 -14.72
C MET A 239 -10.32 -37.09 -14.07
N GLY A 240 -9.72 -38.00 -14.85
CA GLY A 240 -8.59 -38.80 -14.43
C GLY A 240 -7.27 -38.02 -14.31
N ARG A 241 -7.23 -36.71 -14.56
CA ARG A 241 -6.05 -35.85 -14.35
C ARG A 241 -6.25 -34.89 -13.19
N LEU A 242 -7.44 -34.78 -12.62
CA LEU A 242 -7.72 -33.83 -11.53
C LEU A 242 -6.82 -34.04 -10.31
N TYR A 243 -6.39 -35.27 -10.03
CA TYR A 243 -5.45 -35.54 -8.94
C TYR A 243 -4.04 -34.95 -9.16
N MET A 244 -3.68 -34.60 -10.40
CA MET A 244 -2.41 -33.95 -10.73
C MET A 244 -2.43 -32.45 -10.37
N MET A 245 -3.60 -31.88 -10.08
CA MET A 245 -3.74 -30.44 -9.89
C MET A 245 -3.08 -29.89 -8.61
N CYS A 246 -2.52 -30.76 -7.77
CA CYS A 246 -1.91 -30.41 -6.48
C CYS A 246 -0.63 -31.20 -6.18
N ASP A 247 0.06 -31.76 -7.19
CA ASP A 247 1.20 -32.66 -6.99
C ASP A 247 2.59 -31.99 -7.12
N ASN A 248 2.63 -30.66 -7.30
CA ASN A 248 3.82 -29.84 -7.58
C ASN A 248 4.46 -30.11 -8.96
N ARG A 249 3.70 -30.61 -9.93
CA ARG A 249 4.17 -30.84 -11.31
C ARG A 249 3.49 -29.90 -12.30
N PHE A 250 4.18 -28.82 -12.64
CA PHE A 250 3.67 -27.75 -13.50
C PHE A 250 3.56 -28.12 -15.00
N GLU A 251 4.10 -29.28 -15.40
CA GLU A 251 4.07 -29.77 -16.79
C GLU A 251 2.88 -30.69 -17.10
N ASP A 252 1.99 -30.92 -16.15
CA ASP A 252 0.78 -31.70 -16.38
C ASP A 252 -0.39 -30.76 -16.69
N ASN A 253 -0.99 -30.94 -17.88
CA ASN A 253 -2.17 -30.18 -18.27
C ASN A 253 -3.44 -30.86 -17.74
N VAL A 254 -3.98 -30.34 -16.64
CA VAL A 254 -5.07 -30.98 -15.87
C VAL A 254 -6.36 -31.04 -16.69
N THR A 255 -6.71 -29.96 -17.39
CA THR A 255 -8.00 -29.79 -18.10
C THR A 255 -7.84 -29.58 -19.61
N ASN A 256 -6.91 -30.31 -20.24
CA ASN A 256 -6.50 -30.12 -21.65
C ASN A 256 -7.65 -30.21 -22.69
N ASN A 257 -8.75 -30.89 -22.39
CA ASN A 257 -9.90 -31.04 -23.29
C ASN A 257 -11.15 -30.31 -22.80
N SER A 258 -11.06 -29.59 -21.69
CA SER A 258 -12.21 -28.95 -21.04
C SER A 258 -12.48 -27.60 -21.68
N ILE A 259 -13.72 -27.43 -22.16
CA ILE A 259 -14.19 -26.18 -22.77
C ILE A 259 -14.75 -25.28 -21.68
N VAL A 260 -14.33 -24.01 -21.65
CA VAL A 260 -14.89 -23.03 -20.72
C VAL A 260 -16.36 -22.68 -21.09
N PRO A 261 -17.26 -22.48 -20.11
CA PRO A 261 -17.00 -22.59 -18.68
C PRO A 261 -17.06 -24.03 -18.16
N TRP A 262 -16.07 -24.41 -17.36
CA TRP A 262 -16.06 -25.69 -16.62
C TRP A 262 -15.94 -25.47 -15.12
N HIS A 263 -16.30 -26.48 -14.32
CA HIS A 263 -16.11 -26.43 -12.87
C HIS A 263 -15.64 -27.76 -12.30
N ILE A 264 -14.86 -27.67 -11.22
CA ILE A 264 -14.43 -28.81 -10.41
C ILE A 264 -14.69 -28.50 -8.94
N SER A 265 -15.18 -29.48 -8.19
CA SER A 265 -15.46 -29.31 -6.76
C SER A 265 -14.84 -30.44 -5.93
N PHE A 266 -14.27 -30.08 -4.79
CA PHE A 266 -13.52 -30.98 -3.92
C PHE A 266 -13.57 -30.48 -2.47
N ALA A 267 -13.41 -31.39 -1.52
CA ALA A 267 -13.16 -31.07 -0.12
C ALA A 267 -11.70 -30.69 0.08
N ILE A 268 -11.43 -29.82 1.05
CA ILE A 268 -10.08 -29.34 1.39
C ILE A 268 -9.65 -29.65 2.82
N ASP A 269 -10.60 -30.01 3.69
CA ASP A 269 -10.37 -30.44 5.07
C ASP A 269 -11.60 -31.25 5.55
N LYS A 270 -11.50 -31.89 6.71
CA LYS A 270 -12.59 -32.55 7.44
C LYS A 270 -13.57 -31.55 8.05
N GLN A 271 -13.13 -30.35 8.38
CA GLN A 271 -13.95 -29.28 8.97
C GLN A 271 -13.87 -28.00 8.13
N PRO A 272 -14.84 -27.07 8.24
CA PRO A 272 -14.72 -25.77 7.59
C PRO A 272 -13.52 -24.99 8.13
N ILE A 273 -12.67 -24.48 7.23
CA ILE A 273 -11.48 -23.68 7.56
C ILE A 273 -11.51 -22.34 6.84
N LYS A 274 -10.87 -21.32 7.43
CA LYS A 274 -10.63 -20.06 6.71
C LYS A 274 -9.49 -20.24 5.71
N LEU A 275 -9.69 -19.69 4.52
CA LEU A 275 -8.68 -19.66 3.46
C LEU A 275 -7.97 -18.31 3.46
N SER A 276 -6.67 -18.32 3.19
CA SER A 276 -5.84 -17.12 3.10
C SER A 276 -5.66 -16.67 1.65
N ARG A 277 -5.25 -17.60 0.79
CA ARG A 277 -4.94 -17.34 -0.61
C ARG A 277 -4.99 -18.59 -1.46
N ILE A 278 -5.05 -18.38 -2.76
CA ILE A 278 -4.97 -19.43 -3.78
C ILE A 278 -3.97 -19.00 -4.86
N VAL A 279 -3.19 -19.94 -5.36
CA VAL A 279 -2.23 -19.71 -6.44
C VAL A 279 -2.59 -20.60 -7.62
N PHE A 280 -2.87 -19.99 -8.77
CA PHE A 280 -3.07 -20.69 -10.03
C PHE A 280 -1.77 -20.76 -10.82
N TRP A 281 -1.38 -21.95 -11.23
CA TRP A 281 -0.24 -22.18 -12.09
C TRP A 281 -0.72 -22.49 -13.50
N GLN A 282 -0.28 -21.69 -14.46
CA GLN A 282 -0.53 -21.95 -15.87
C GLN A 282 0.17 -23.25 -16.29
N TYR A 283 -0.40 -23.93 -17.28
CA TYR A 283 0.24 -25.08 -17.90
C TYR A 283 1.64 -24.70 -18.37
N SER A 284 2.64 -25.46 -17.92
CA SER A 284 4.03 -25.32 -18.35
C SER A 284 4.37 -26.37 -19.39
N TRP A 285 5.02 -25.94 -20.45
CA TRP A 285 5.46 -26.78 -21.56
C TRP A 285 6.82 -26.27 -22.06
N PRO A 286 7.90 -27.04 -21.96
CA PRO A 286 9.25 -26.58 -22.32
C PRO A 286 9.41 -26.24 -23.81
N PHE A 287 8.43 -26.59 -24.65
CA PHE A 287 8.41 -26.21 -26.06
C PHE A 287 8.40 -24.68 -26.24
N ASN A 288 9.15 -24.21 -27.25
CA ASN A 288 9.37 -22.78 -27.50
C ASN A 288 9.82 -21.99 -26.26
N ASN A 289 10.67 -22.60 -25.41
CA ASN A 289 11.21 -21.98 -24.21
C ASN A 289 10.10 -21.44 -23.29
N TYR A 290 9.10 -22.28 -23.03
CA TYR A 290 7.90 -21.94 -22.24
C TYR A 290 7.10 -20.74 -22.78
N GLY A 291 7.18 -20.48 -24.08
CA GLY A 291 6.55 -19.32 -24.74
C GLY A 291 5.01 -19.33 -24.80
N HIS A 292 4.31 -20.23 -24.10
CA HIS A 292 2.86 -20.42 -24.21
C HIS A 292 2.08 -19.88 -23.00
N TYR A 293 2.76 -19.36 -21.97
CA TYR A 293 2.10 -18.61 -20.90
C TYR A 293 1.33 -17.42 -21.48
N TYR A 294 0.21 -17.08 -20.85
CA TYR A 294 -0.73 -16.02 -21.26
C TYR A 294 -1.22 -16.16 -22.71
N SER A 295 -1.35 -17.39 -23.20
CA SER A 295 -1.81 -17.67 -24.55
C SER A 295 -2.58 -19.00 -24.62
N GLY A 296 -3.30 -19.20 -25.72
CA GLY A 296 -3.94 -20.48 -26.03
C GLY A 296 -5.02 -20.88 -25.04
N GLY A 297 -4.95 -22.12 -24.55
CA GLY A 297 -5.91 -22.68 -23.60
C GLY A 297 -5.68 -22.28 -22.15
N ASN A 298 -4.55 -21.65 -21.80
CA ASN A 298 -4.31 -21.24 -20.41
C ASN A 298 -5.45 -20.35 -19.92
N GLY A 299 -6.09 -20.74 -18.81
CA GLY A 299 -7.24 -20.00 -18.29
C GLY A 299 -6.83 -18.60 -17.83
N SER A 300 -7.66 -17.62 -18.16
CA SER A 300 -7.43 -16.20 -17.89
C SER A 300 -8.40 -15.65 -16.83
N LEU A 301 -9.50 -16.35 -16.57
CA LEU A 301 -10.47 -15.96 -15.56
C LEU A 301 -11.00 -17.18 -14.81
N TYR A 302 -10.77 -17.18 -13.50
CA TYR A 302 -11.36 -18.15 -12.59
C TYR A 302 -12.26 -17.48 -11.56
N GLU A 303 -13.23 -18.23 -11.07
CA GLU A 303 -13.95 -17.90 -9.86
C GLU A 303 -13.81 -19.05 -8.86
N VAL A 304 -13.56 -18.70 -7.61
CA VAL A 304 -13.45 -19.66 -6.51
C VAL A 304 -14.64 -19.47 -5.60
N TYR A 305 -15.38 -20.56 -5.39
CA TYR A 305 -16.52 -20.61 -4.49
C TYR A 305 -16.23 -21.58 -3.35
N GLY A 306 -16.92 -21.41 -2.24
CA GLY A 306 -16.89 -22.42 -1.19
C GLY A 306 -18.19 -22.52 -0.40
N THR A 307 -18.29 -23.62 0.34
CA THR A 307 -19.40 -23.90 1.24
C THR A 307 -18.93 -24.67 2.47
N ALA A 308 -19.60 -24.46 3.59
CA ALA A 308 -19.43 -25.19 4.84
C ALA A 308 -20.51 -26.26 5.05
N ASP A 309 -21.48 -26.37 4.13
CA ASP A 309 -22.60 -27.30 4.26
C ASP A 309 -22.10 -28.75 4.32
N GLU A 310 -22.69 -29.56 5.20
CA GLU A 310 -22.33 -30.97 5.35
C GLU A 310 -22.55 -31.76 4.05
N THR A 311 -23.56 -31.37 3.27
CA THR A 311 -23.90 -31.94 1.97
C THR A 311 -23.96 -30.83 0.92
N PRO A 312 -22.88 -30.58 0.16
CA PRO A 312 -22.86 -29.51 -0.84
C PRO A 312 -23.84 -29.79 -1.99
N THR A 313 -24.45 -28.74 -2.54
CA THR A 313 -25.34 -28.86 -3.71
C THR A 313 -24.52 -29.07 -4.98
N VAL A 314 -25.05 -29.85 -5.93
CA VAL A 314 -24.41 -30.02 -7.25
C VAL A 314 -24.48 -28.73 -8.06
N ASP A 315 -25.62 -28.03 -8.03
CA ASP A 315 -25.76 -26.72 -8.66
C ASP A 315 -25.03 -25.62 -7.86
N MET A 316 -25.19 -24.35 -8.25
CA MET A 316 -24.53 -23.21 -7.59
C MET A 316 -25.26 -22.70 -6.33
N SER A 317 -26.44 -23.21 -5.99
CA SER A 317 -27.31 -22.59 -4.98
C SER A 317 -26.73 -22.58 -3.56
N GLY A 318 -25.95 -23.60 -3.20
CA GLY A 318 -25.25 -23.70 -1.91
C GLY A 318 -23.82 -23.17 -1.90
N TRP A 319 -23.37 -22.47 -2.95
CA TRP A 319 -21.98 -22.03 -3.11
C TRP A 319 -21.84 -20.52 -3.00
N LYS A 320 -20.97 -20.04 -2.11
CA LYS A 320 -20.67 -18.61 -1.97
C LYS A 320 -19.39 -18.26 -2.72
N LEU A 321 -19.42 -17.21 -3.54
CA LEU A 321 -18.23 -16.68 -4.20
C LEU A 321 -17.24 -16.17 -3.14
N LEU A 322 -16.00 -16.65 -3.20
CA LEU A 322 -14.90 -16.26 -2.31
C LEU A 322 -13.93 -15.30 -3.01
N ALA A 323 -13.62 -15.54 -4.29
CA ALA A 323 -12.75 -14.68 -5.08
C ALA A 323 -13.05 -14.79 -6.58
N THR A 324 -12.88 -13.67 -7.28
CA THR A 324 -12.72 -13.62 -8.75
C THR A 324 -11.25 -13.43 -9.04
N CYS A 325 -10.69 -14.29 -9.88
CA CYS A 325 -9.26 -14.45 -10.09
C CYS A 325 -8.90 -14.21 -11.57
N PRO A 326 -8.85 -12.95 -12.03
CA PRO A 326 -8.38 -12.63 -13.37
C PRO A 326 -6.85 -12.76 -13.42
N ILE A 327 -6.35 -13.63 -14.29
CA ILE A 327 -4.93 -13.69 -14.60
C ILE A 327 -4.65 -12.64 -15.66
N VAL A 328 -3.85 -11.63 -15.30
CA VAL A 328 -3.46 -10.55 -16.19
C VAL A 328 -1.97 -10.65 -16.47
N LYS A 329 -1.60 -10.47 -17.74
CA LYS A 329 -0.21 -10.39 -18.15
C LYS A 329 0.37 -9.03 -17.74
N PRO A 330 1.35 -8.95 -16.83
CA PRO A 330 1.85 -7.69 -16.27
C PRO A 330 2.28 -6.67 -17.34
N SER A 331 2.99 -7.12 -18.37
CA SER A 331 3.56 -6.23 -19.39
C SER A 331 2.53 -5.60 -20.33
N GLY A 332 1.32 -6.15 -20.42
CA GLY A 332 0.32 -5.76 -21.42
C GLY A 332 0.72 -6.08 -22.87
N LEU A 333 1.82 -6.81 -23.11
CA LEU A 333 2.20 -7.26 -24.45
C LEU A 333 1.16 -8.22 -25.04
N PRO A 334 1.05 -8.34 -26.38
CA PRO A 334 0.09 -9.24 -27.02
C PRO A 334 0.14 -10.68 -26.49
N ASN A 335 -1.04 -11.31 -26.34
CA ASN A 335 -1.23 -12.67 -25.84
C ASN A 335 -0.97 -13.73 -26.93
N ASN A 336 0.23 -13.72 -27.49
CA ASN A 336 0.66 -14.65 -28.54
C ASN A 336 1.69 -15.64 -28.01
N ILE A 337 1.72 -16.84 -28.62
CA ILE A 337 2.77 -17.83 -28.37
C ILE A 337 4.12 -17.26 -28.81
N GLY A 338 5.15 -17.45 -27.99
CA GLY A 338 6.54 -17.06 -28.24
C GLY A 338 7.15 -16.37 -27.03
N ARG A 339 8.39 -16.74 -26.66
CA ARG A 339 9.07 -16.13 -25.50
C ARG A 339 9.38 -14.65 -25.72
N GLU A 340 9.49 -14.24 -26.98
CA GLU A 340 9.64 -12.86 -27.44
C GLU A 340 8.42 -11.98 -27.17
N ASN A 341 7.23 -12.58 -26.99
CA ASN A 341 6.01 -11.86 -26.63
C ASN A 341 5.88 -11.67 -25.11
N MET A 342 6.85 -12.09 -24.31
CA MET A 342 6.84 -11.98 -22.85
C MET A 342 8.07 -11.24 -22.35
N THR A 343 7.86 -10.39 -21.35
CA THR A 343 8.95 -9.83 -20.56
C THR A 343 9.48 -10.87 -19.56
N GLU A 344 10.62 -10.58 -18.92
CA GLU A 344 11.09 -11.41 -17.80
C GLU A 344 10.11 -11.37 -16.61
N GLU A 345 9.43 -10.25 -16.39
CA GLU A 345 8.42 -10.14 -15.33
C GLU A 345 7.22 -11.06 -15.60
N ASP A 346 6.70 -11.08 -16.84
CA ASP A 346 5.61 -11.99 -17.22
C ASP A 346 5.99 -13.45 -16.97
N PHE A 347 7.20 -13.82 -17.40
CA PHE A 347 7.73 -15.18 -17.28
C PHE A 347 7.96 -15.56 -15.82
N ASP A 348 8.61 -14.70 -15.03
CA ASP A 348 8.88 -14.96 -13.62
C ASP A 348 7.58 -15.16 -12.83
N LEU A 349 6.57 -14.32 -13.09
CA LEU A 349 5.25 -14.47 -12.47
C LEU A 349 4.61 -15.82 -12.85
N ALA A 350 4.58 -16.18 -14.14
CA ALA A 350 3.91 -17.41 -14.58
C ALA A 350 4.69 -18.70 -14.26
N HIS A 351 6.02 -18.65 -14.28
CA HIS A 351 6.89 -19.82 -14.21
C HIS A 351 7.45 -20.10 -12.81
N ASN A 352 7.76 -19.05 -12.03
CA ASN A 352 8.45 -19.20 -10.75
C ASN A 352 7.57 -18.87 -9.53
N LYS A 353 6.54 -18.04 -9.71
CA LYS A 353 5.70 -17.54 -8.59
C LYS A 353 4.27 -18.06 -8.61
N GLY A 354 3.70 -18.27 -9.80
CA GLY A 354 2.28 -18.53 -9.97
C GLY A 354 1.42 -17.27 -9.77
N HIS A 355 0.13 -17.38 -10.07
CA HIS A 355 -0.84 -16.29 -9.99
C HIS A 355 -1.59 -16.33 -8.67
N GLU A 356 -1.13 -15.53 -7.71
CA GLU A 356 -1.69 -15.47 -6.36
C GLU A 356 -2.91 -14.55 -6.26
N PHE A 357 -3.93 -15.02 -5.55
CA PHE A 357 -5.12 -14.27 -5.20
C PHE A 357 -5.43 -14.44 -3.71
N ILE A 358 -5.64 -13.31 -3.02
CA ILE A 358 -5.94 -13.27 -1.59
C ILE A 358 -7.44 -13.40 -1.37
N PHE A 359 -7.86 -14.25 -0.42
CA PHE A 359 -9.24 -14.27 0.04
C PHE A 359 -9.48 -13.16 1.06
N PRO A 360 -10.61 -12.44 0.98
CA PRO A 360 -10.97 -11.46 1.99
C PRO A 360 -10.99 -12.07 3.40
N LEU A 361 -10.52 -11.33 4.41
CA LEU A 361 -10.49 -11.82 5.80
C LEU A 361 -11.89 -12.10 6.38
N ASP A 362 -12.92 -11.45 5.85
CA ASP A 362 -14.33 -11.65 6.17
C ASP A 362 -15.00 -12.77 5.35
N ALA A 363 -14.26 -13.41 4.44
CA ALA A 363 -14.71 -14.63 3.79
C ALA A 363 -15.04 -15.69 4.84
N PRO A 364 -16.14 -16.46 4.66
CA PRO A 364 -16.51 -17.48 5.62
C PRO A 364 -15.50 -18.63 5.60
N ALA A 365 -15.44 -19.38 6.70
CA ALA A 365 -14.80 -20.69 6.68
C ALA A 365 -15.57 -21.63 5.76
N VAL A 366 -14.85 -22.48 5.01
CA VAL A 366 -15.41 -23.41 4.03
C VAL A 366 -14.73 -24.76 4.14
N ARG A 367 -15.47 -25.82 3.80
CA ARG A 367 -14.95 -27.20 3.77
C ARG A 367 -14.78 -27.70 2.35
N TYR A 368 -15.62 -27.21 1.44
CA TYR A 368 -15.60 -27.56 0.02
C TYR A 368 -15.28 -26.33 -0.80
N ILE A 369 -14.46 -26.51 -1.82
CA ILE A 369 -14.17 -25.50 -2.84
C ILE A 369 -14.74 -25.95 -4.17
N ARG A 370 -15.25 -24.98 -4.94
CA ARG A 370 -15.53 -25.12 -6.36
C ARG A 370 -14.73 -24.08 -7.14
N ILE A 371 -13.87 -24.57 -8.03
CA ILE A 371 -13.16 -23.74 -9.00
C ILE A 371 -13.96 -23.75 -10.29
N ARG A 372 -14.25 -22.56 -10.82
CA ARG A 372 -14.87 -22.38 -12.13
C ARG A 372 -13.89 -21.65 -13.04
N SER A 373 -13.57 -22.22 -14.18
CA SER A 373 -12.88 -21.48 -15.24
C SER A 373 -13.92 -20.91 -16.19
N LEU A 374 -13.81 -19.62 -16.48
CA LEU A 374 -14.77 -18.88 -17.31
C LEU A 374 -14.20 -18.50 -18.67
N GLU A 375 -12.92 -18.15 -18.71
CA GLU A 375 -12.23 -17.66 -19.91
C GLU A 375 -10.81 -18.23 -20.01
N SER A 376 -10.27 -18.21 -21.22
CA SER A 376 -8.85 -18.45 -21.49
C SER A 376 -8.27 -17.40 -22.44
N PHE A 377 -6.95 -17.39 -22.55
CA PHE A 377 -6.25 -16.33 -23.28
C PHE A 377 -6.45 -16.31 -24.80
N GLY A 378 -6.85 -17.43 -25.42
CA GLY A 378 -6.96 -17.45 -26.89
C GLY A 378 -7.75 -18.59 -27.51
N THR A 379 -8.38 -19.46 -26.72
CA THR A 379 -9.19 -20.57 -27.26
C THR A 379 -10.48 -20.75 -26.47
N SER A 380 -11.29 -21.75 -26.82
CA SER A 380 -12.40 -22.18 -25.96
C SER A 380 -11.98 -23.19 -24.90
N LEU A 381 -10.73 -23.68 -24.92
CA LEU A 381 -10.20 -24.56 -23.88
C LEU A 381 -9.80 -23.73 -22.65
N GLY A 382 -10.00 -24.26 -21.45
CA GLY A 382 -9.53 -23.66 -20.20
C GLY A 382 -8.62 -24.61 -19.45
N THR A 383 -7.32 -24.33 -19.47
CA THR A 383 -6.27 -25.21 -18.95
C THR A 383 -5.50 -24.54 -17.83
N PHE A 384 -5.04 -25.36 -16.90
CA PHE A 384 -4.08 -25.00 -15.87
C PHE A 384 -3.25 -26.24 -15.54
N SER A 385 -2.17 -26.05 -14.78
CA SER A 385 -1.39 -27.18 -14.28
C SER A 385 -1.64 -27.46 -12.82
N GLU A 386 -1.64 -26.43 -11.99
CA GLU A 386 -1.71 -26.63 -10.55
C GLU A 386 -2.51 -25.52 -9.89
N VAL A 387 -3.17 -25.90 -8.81
CA VAL A 387 -3.75 -24.99 -7.84
C VAL A 387 -3.13 -25.29 -6.49
N GLN A 388 -2.62 -24.25 -5.84
CA GLN A 388 -2.14 -24.31 -4.47
C GLN A 388 -3.08 -23.48 -3.59
N ILE A 389 -3.59 -24.09 -2.53
CA ILE A 389 -4.58 -23.48 -1.65
C ILE A 389 -3.94 -23.34 -0.28
N PHE A 390 -4.13 -22.18 0.34
CA PHE A 390 -3.59 -21.86 1.64
C PHE A 390 -4.72 -21.43 2.57
N GLY A 391 -4.57 -21.73 3.85
CA GLY A 391 -5.54 -21.40 4.87
C GLY A 391 -5.09 -21.85 6.25
N SER A 392 -6.04 -22.03 7.15
CA SER A 392 -5.81 -22.52 8.51
C SER A 392 -6.30 -23.97 8.65
N PRO A 393 -5.61 -24.96 8.04
CA PRO A 393 -6.03 -26.35 8.17
C PRO A 393 -5.89 -26.82 9.62
N SER A 394 -6.68 -27.83 9.97
CA SER A 394 -6.58 -28.45 11.30
C SER A 394 -5.13 -28.92 11.55
N LYS A 395 -4.50 -28.49 12.64
CA LYS A 395 -3.15 -28.96 13.01
C LYS A 395 -3.19 -30.49 13.17
N LYS A 396 -2.35 -31.20 12.40
CA LYS A 396 -2.27 -32.67 12.40
C LYS A 396 -1.62 -33.22 13.67
#